data_AF-A0A183HVW9-F1
#
_entry.id   AF-A0A183HVW9-F1
#
_cell.length_a   1.000
_cell.length_b   1.000
_cell.length_c   1.000
_cell.angle_alpha   90.00
_cell.angle_beta   90.00
_cell.angle_gamma   90.00
#
_symmetry.space_group_name_H-M   'P 1'
#
loop_
_entity.id
_entity.type
_entity.pdbx_description
1 polymer ?
#
loop_
_entity_poly.entity_id
_entity_poly.type
_entity_poly.pdbx_seq_one_letter_code
_entity_poly.pdbx_strand_id
1 'polypeptide(L)'
;MSQKSGSDLLEKGFGGIYHVGKASASPPIFACFSHKPPNATTTYAMVGKGIVFDTGGTQIKTKNSMPGMFFAILYYYLSNSSIKWK
;
A
#
# COMPACT_ATOMS: atom_id res chain seq x y z
N MET A 1 4.82 13.29 7.54
CA MET A 1 4.24 11.96 7.25
C MET A 1 2.75 12.15 7.07
N SER A 2 2.17 11.71 5.95
CA SER A 2 0.71 11.72 5.74
C SER A 2 0.21 10.29 5.84
N GLN A 3 -0.74 10.03 6.75
CA GLN A 3 -1.38 8.73 6.92
C GLN A 3 -2.89 8.84 6.74
N LYS A 4 -3.47 7.88 6.03
CA LYS A 4 -4.92 7.71 5.83
C LYS A 4 -5.28 6.28 6.22
N SER A 5 -6.40 6.06 6.90
CA SER A 5 -6.78 4.73 7.40
C SER A 5 -8.28 4.47 7.33
N GLY A 6 -8.67 3.19 7.23
CA GLY A 6 -10.08 2.78 7.30
C GLY A 6 -10.94 3.47 6.24
N SER A 7 -12.10 4.02 6.64
CA SER A 7 -13.05 4.68 5.73
C SER A 7 -12.52 5.94 5.05
N ASP A 8 -11.55 6.65 5.64
CA ASP A 8 -10.89 7.82 5.03
C ASP A 8 -10.21 7.46 3.70
N LEU A 9 -9.78 6.20 3.54
CA LEU A 9 -9.28 5.71 2.26
C LEU A 9 -10.37 5.67 1.19
N LEU A 10 -11.58 5.25 1.53
CA LEU A 10 -12.68 5.18 0.59
C LEU A 10 -13.12 6.59 0.17
N GLU A 11 -13.28 7.51 1.13
CA GLU A 11 -13.67 8.90 0.89
C GLU A 11 -12.69 9.62 -0.05
N LYS A 12 -11.40 9.34 0.09
CA LYS A 12 -10.36 9.94 -0.75
C LYS A 12 -10.08 9.18 -2.05
N GLY A 13 -10.90 8.18 -2.38
CA GLY A 13 -10.80 7.44 -3.64
C GLY A 13 -9.73 6.34 -3.67
N PHE A 14 -9.12 5.98 -2.54
CA PHE A 14 -8.20 4.84 -2.41
C PHE A 14 -8.95 3.51 -2.29
N GLY A 15 -9.94 3.30 -3.17
CA GLY A 15 -10.83 2.15 -3.14
C GLY A 15 -10.10 0.81 -3.22
N GLY A 16 -9.00 0.72 -3.97
CA GLY A 16 -8.22 -0.51 -4.06
C GLY A 16 -7.59 -0.94 -2.73
N ILE A 17 -7.01 -0.01 -1.99
CA ILE A 17 -6.41 -0.29 -0.68
C ILE A 17 -7.50 -0.62 0.34
N TYR A 18 -8.59 0.17 0.34
CA TYR A 18 -9.72 -0.03 1.24
C TYR A 18 -10.38 -1.40 1.04
N HIS A 19 -10.78 -1.76 -0.18
CA HIS A 19 -11.55 -2.97 -0.44
C HIS A 19 -10.76 -4.26 -0.21
N VAL A 20 -9.44 -4.23 -0.38
CA VAL A 20 -8.56 -5.36 -0.08
C VAL A 20 -8.42 -5.55 1.43
N GLY A 21 -8.20 -4.47 2.19
CA GLY A 21 -7.92 -4.56 3.62
C GLY A 21 -9.14 -4.52 4.55
N LYS A 22 -10.33 -4.13 4.08
CA LYS A 22 -11.53 -3.95 4.94
C LYS A 22 -12.00 -5.21 5.67
N ALA A 23 -11.62 -6.40 5.19
CA ALA A 23 -11.98 -7.68 5.80
C ALA A 23 -11.01 -8.13 6.90
N SER A 24 -9.91 -7.38 7.12
CA SER A 24 -8.96 -7.62 8.19
C SER A 24 -9.47 -7.04 9.52
N ALA A 25 -9.10 -7.66 10.64
CA ALA A 25 -9.34 -7.09 11.97
C ALA A 25 -8.57 -5.77 12.17
N SER A 26 -7.41 -5.63 11.54
CA SER A 26 -6.63 -4.39 11.50
C SER A 26 -7.02 -3.57 10.26
N PRO A 27 -7.45 -2.31 10.42
CA PRO A 27 -7.92 -1.50 9.30
C PRO A 27 -6.79 -1.19 8.29
N PRO A 28 -7.11 -1.05 6.99
CA PRO A 28 -6.13 -0.71 5.96
C PRO A 28 -5.54 0.70 6.17
N ILE A 29 -4.29 0.88 5.74
CA ILE A 29 -3.54 2.13 5.89
C ILE A 29 -2.84 2.48 4.57
N PHE A 30 -2.86 3.76 4.23
CA PHE A 30 -1.94 4.37 3.25
C PHE A 30 -1.03 5.36 3.98
N ALA A 31 0.28 5.11 3.93
CA ALA A 31 1.28 5.98 4.54
C ALA A 31 2.21 6.54 3.47
N CYS A 32 2.43 7.87 3.49
CA CYS A 32 3.33 8.56 2.59
C CYS A 32 4.36 9.36 3.39
N PHE A 33 5.63 9.07 3.10
CA PHE A 33 6.79 9.79 3.59
C PHE A 33 7.34 10.64 2.44
N SER A 34 7.74 11.87 2.75
CA SER A 34 8.26 12.79 1.74
C SER A 34 9.49 13.46 2.30
N HIS A 35 10.57 13.45 1.52
CA HIS A 35 11.78 14.20 1.76
C HIS A 35 11.99 15.13 0.56
N LYS A 36 12.16 16.43 0.82
CA LYS A 36 12.27 17.46 -0.21
C LYS A 36 13.50 18.33 0.07
N PRO A 37 14.70 17.91 -0.35
CA PRO A 37 15.90 18.72 -0.18
C PRO A 37 15.85 19.96 -1.09
N PRO A 38 16.51 21.07 -0.70
CA PRO A 38 16.61 22.25 -1.56
C PRO A 38 17.33 21.92 -2.87
N ASN A 39 16.91 22.56 -3.97
CA ASN A 39 17.46 22.37 -5.32
C ASN A 39 17.33 20.95 -5.91
N ALA A 40 16.42 20.12 -5.41
CA ALA A 40 16.14 18.82 -6.01
C ALA A 40 15.62 18.99 -7.45
N THR A 41 16.36 18.48 -8.44
CA THR A 41 15.98 18.52 -9.86
C THR A 41 15.10 17.35 -10.27
N THR A 42 15.16 16.25 -9.52
CA THR A 42 14.44 15.01 -9.81
C THR A 42 13.61 14.58 -8.62
N THR A 43 12.41 14.06 -8.90
CA THR A 43 11.54 13.44 -7.89
C THR A 43 11.51 11.94 -8.09
N TYR A 44 11.76 11.20 -7.01
CA TYR A 44 11.66 9.75 -6.97
C TYR A 44 10.53 9.33 -6.05
N ALA A 45 9.85 8.23 -6.39
CA ALA A 45 8.93 7.58 -5.47
C ALA A 45 9.30 6.10 -5.34
N MET A 46 9.27 5.63 -4.09
CA MET A 46 9.30 4.21 -3.77
C MET A 46 7.90 3.81 -3.35
N VAL A 47 7.32 2.85 -4.05
CA VAL A 47 5.96 2.37 -3.76
C VAL A 47 6.07 0.91 -3.36
N GLY A 48 5.70 0.63 -2.12
CA GLY A 48 5.67 -0.73 -1.57
C GLY A 48 4.27 -1.30 -1.55
N LYS A 49 4.14 -2.58 -1.91
CA LYS A 49 3.00 -3.41 -1.52
C LYS A 49 3.14 -3.73 -0.03
N GLY A 50 2.18 -3.28 0.77
CA GLY A 50 2.19 -3.46 2.23
C GLY A 50 1.20 -4.52 2.74
N ILE A 51 1.14 -5.71 2.10
CA ILE A 51 0.27 -6.79 2.58
C ILE A 51 0.98 -7.55 3.70
N VAL A 52 0.54 -7.34 4.95
CA VAL A 52 1.12 -7.95 6.15
C VAL A 52 0.89 -9.46 6.19
N PHE A 53 -0.27 -9.91 5.72
CA PHE A 53 -0.59 -11.32 5.56
C PHE A 53 -1.61 -11.49 4.43
N ASP A 54 -1.41 -12.49 3.56
CA ASP A 54 -2.30 -12.78 2.43
C ASP A 54 -2.92 -14.17 2.56
N THR A 55 -4.18 -14.24 3.01
CA THR A 55 -4.95 -15.49 3.01
C THR A 55 -5.49 -15.87 1.63
N GLY A 56 -5.47 -14.94 0.66
CA GLY A 56 -6.20 -15.02 -0.60
C GLY A 56 -7.60 -14.38 -0.58
N GLY A 57 -8.12 -14.03 0.61
CA GLY A 57 -9.47 -13.50 0.76
C GLY A 57 -10.54 -14.56 0.52
N THR A 58 -11.60 -14.22 -0.22
CA THR A 58 -12.69 -15.15 -0.54
C THR A 58 -12.22 -16.32 -1.40
N GLN A 59 -11.25 -16.07 -2.29
CA GLN A 59 -10.54 -17.14 -3.00
C GLN A 59 -9.36 -17.59 -2.14
N ILE A 60 -9.69 -18.34 -1.09
CA ILE A 60 -8.74 -18.75 -0.06
C ILE A 60 -7.59 -19.57 -0.65
N LYS A 61 -6.36 -19.25 -0.25
CA LYS A 61 -5.19 -20.05 -0.59
C LYS A 61 -5.33 -21.44 0.04
N THR A 62 -4.85 -22.45 -0.68
CA THR A 62 -4.83 -23.84 -0.16
C THR A 62 -3.78 -24.01 0.93
N LYS A 63 -3.87 -25.13 1.67
CA LYS A 63 -3.00 -25.46 2.82
C LYS A 63 -1.50 -25.29 2.52
N ASN A 64 -1.06 -25.60 1.31
CA ASN A 64 0.36 -25.56 0.95
C ASN A 64 0.81 -24.19 0.39
N SER A 65 -0.13 -23.35 -0.03
CA SER A 65 0.17 -22.02 -0.63
C SER A 65 0.02 -20.87 0.36
N MET A 66 -0.60 -21.09 1.52
CA MET A 66 -0.77 -20.08 2.57
C MET A 66 0.47 -19.90 3.47
N PRO A 67 1.23 -20.95 3.84
CA PRO A 67 2.48 -20.77 4.58
C PRO A 67 3.45 -19.83 3.86
N GLY A 68 4.09 -18.91 4.59
CA GLY A 68 5.04 -17.94 4.04
C GLY A 68 4.42 -16.64 3.51
N MET A 69 3.10 -16.50 3.48
CA MET A 69 2.43 -15.29 2.99
C MET A 69 2.53 -14.05 3.91
N PHE A 70 3.30 -14.14 4.99
CA PHE A 70 3.74 -12.96 5.75
C PHE A 70 4.88 -12.18 5.04
N PHE A 71 5.53 -12.77 4.03
CA PHE A 71 6.53 -12.10 3.19
C PHE A 71 5.92 -11.41 1.95
N ALA A 72 4.61 -11.16 1.92
CA ALA A 72 3.94 -10.61 0.74
C ALA A 72 4.25 -9.11 0.47
N ILE A 73 5.13 -8.51 1.28
CA ILE A 73 5.60 -7.13 1.12
C ILE A 73 6.67 -7.06 0.03
N LEU A 74 6.47 -6.16 -0.94
CA LEU A 74 7.40 -5.96 -2.05
C LEU A 74 7.56 -4.47 -2.35
N TYR A 75 8.77 -4.03 -2.67
CA TYR A 75 9.06 -2.64 -3.02
C TYR A 75 9.30 -2.50 -4.51
N TYR A 76 8.70 -1.48 -5.11
CA TYR A 76 8.93 -1.08 -6.49
C TYR A 76 9.46 0.35 -6.54
N TYR A 77 10.37 0.57 -7.49
CA TYR A 77 10.94 1.88 -7.77
C TYR A 77 10.20 2.51 -8.94
N LEU A 78 9.72 3.74 -8.74
CA LEU A 78 9.13 4.56 -9.79
C LEU A 78 9.97 5.82 -9.97
N SER A 79 10.68 5.88 -11.10
CA SER A 79 11.32 7.11 -11.58
C SER A 79 10.33 7.81 -12.50
N ASN A 80 9.57 8.77 -11.99
CA ASN A 80 8.77 9.64 -12.84
C ASN A 80 8.59 11.03 -12.24
N SER A 81 8.88 12.06 -13.02
CA SER A 81 8.91 13.47 -12.63
C SER A 81 7.52 14.08 -12.34
N SER A 82 6.46 13.28 -12.32
CA SER A 82 5.08 13.75 -12.08
C SER A 82 4.21 12.65 -11.47
N ILE A 83 4.51 12.27 -10.24
CA ILE A 83 3.57 11.48 -9.43
C ILE A 83 2.70 12.46 -8.64
N LYS A 84 1.49 12.73 -9.17
CA LYS A 84 0.45 13.42 -8.41
C LYS A 84 -0.39 12.37 -7.69
N TRP A 85 -0.28 12.32 -6.38
CA TRP A 85 -1.21 11.58 -5.53
C TRP A 85 -2.54 12.32 -5.58
N LYS A 86 -3.58 11.68 -6.15
CA LYS A 86 -4.96 12.16 -5.98
C LYS A 86 -5.35 12.10 -4.50
#